data_AF-A0A958SF49-F1
#
_entry.id   AF-A0A958SF49-F1
#
_cell.length_a   1.000
_cell.length_b   1.000
_cell.length_c   1.000
_cell.angle_alpha   90.00
_cell.angle_beta   90.00
_cell.angle_gamma   90.00
#
_symmetry.space_group_name_H-M   'P 1'
#
loop_
_entity.id
_entity.type
_entity.pdbx_description
1 polymer ?
#
loop_
_entity_poly.entity_id
_entity_poly.type
_entity_poly.pdbx_seq_one_letter_code
_entity_poly.pdbx_strand_id
1 'polypeptide(L)'
;MVDTIEINYEQLLKDYEQSLHEKLRNFGTAFDFLETWVPDENLEQSLLGIFEAAQLYKLKQGLRIRLSRNNSRLLKEVKLKAQAKEFGEARVEVQGLEKIVHFKAREEKRKSAPSDAVERPKQAVMDRLFTSPEPPKFGSHFPSRALSEAHGAYQKALRDTLGDGSHQGPLPENVQGTRLITRNSGSVCFLLVDKRGLIAQAKFESKGELETALMEAFCRLIEGLSLQEASDHGVLRLEYKLRDPEIPLGIPGIVTPENSDPMFRVPQALIRAAYAEYKKDHESGRNYWTDKISREWLSLSDAERLDQLRTATSQFCTLEGLAPDALRIASMQHETRVIVEAPLHSGALLRLETYLRQTLESQLEVLLAERQDTNKPRENNAKAKDLSS
;
A
#
# COMPACT_ATOMS: atom_id res chain seq x y z
N MET A 1 24.92 -4.32 -36.20
CA MET A 1 23.47 -4.04 -36.15
C MET A 1 23.19 -3.56 -34.74
N VAL A 2 22.59 -2.37 -34.59
CA VAL A 2 22.25 -1.86 -33.24
C VAL A 2 21.07 -2.70 -32.76
N ASP A 3 21.22 -3.42 -31.65
CA ASP A 3 20.10 -4.11 -31.03
C ASP A 3 18.99 -3.09 -30.76
N THR A 4 17.78 -3.40 -31.22
CA THR A 4 16.61 -2.55 -31.06
C THR A 4 15.49 -3.33 -30.40
N ILE A 5 14.85 -2.70 -29.42
CA ILE A 5 13.68 -3.24 -28.74
C ILE A 5 12.45 -2.73 -29.49
N GLU A 6 11.62 -3.64 -29.98
CA GLU A 6 10.37 -3.29 -30.67
C GLU A 6 9.22 -3.22 -29.68
N ILE A 7 8.48 -2.10 -29.70
CA ILE A 7 7.31 -1.86 -28.85
C ILE A 7 6.12 -1.57 -29.76
N ASN A 8 5.05 -2.34 -29.62
CA ASN A 8 3.75 -1.99 -30.19
C ASN A 8 2.98 -1.18 -29.13
N TYR A 9 2.80 0.12 -29.38
CA TYR A 9 2.23 1.03 -28.38
C TYR A 9 0.79 0.68 -28.02
N GLU A 10 -0.03 0.29 -29.00
CA GLU A 10 -1.42 -0.10 -28.75
C GLU A 10 -1.52 -1.41 -27.97
N GLN A 11 -0.62 -2.35 -28.23
CA GLN A 11 -0.58 -3.57 -27.42
C GLN A 11 -0.13 -3.26 -26.00
N LEU A 12 0.88 -2.40 -25.83
CA LEU A 12 1.35 -1.95 -24.51
C LEU A 12 0.23 -1.28 -23.70
N LEU A 13 -0.60 -0.45 -24.33
CA LEU A 13 -1.77 0.15 -23.68
C LEU A 13 -2.82 -0.89 -23.27
N LYS A 14 -3.14 -1.84 -24.16
CA LYS A 14 -4.08 -2.92 -23.84
C LYS A 14 -3.60 -3.80 -22.69
N ASP A 15 -2.31 -4.14 -22.68
CA ASP A 15 -1.71 -4.94 -21.62
C ASP A 15 -1.77 -4.18 -20.28
N TYR A 16 -1.54 -2.87 -20.31
CA TYR A 16 -1.70 -2.01 -19.15
C TYR A 16 -3.16 -1.97 -18.64
N GLU A 17 -4.14 -1.70 -19.51
CA GLU A 17 -5.57 -1.66 -19.17
C GLU A 17 -6.07 -3.02 -18.63
N GLN A 18 -5.67 -4.12 -19.27
CA GLN A 18 -6.01 -5.46 -18.79
C GLN A 18 -5.42 -5.71 -17.39
N SER A 19 -4.19 -5.28 -17.17
CA SER A 19 -3.54 -5.44 -15.87
C SER A 19 -4.16 -4.60 -14.75
N LEU A 20 -4.81 -3.46 -15.06
CA LEU A 20 -5.59 -2.68 -14.08
C LEU A 20 -6.78 -3.48 -13.53
N HIS A 21 -7.39 -4.35 -14.34
CA HIS A 21 -8.52 -5.16 -13.94
C HIS A 21 -8.10 -6.48 -13.25
N GLU A 22 -6.95 -7.02 -13.59
CA GLU A 22 -6.52 -8.35 -13.16
C GLU A 22 -5.50 -8.33 -12.00
N LYS A 23 -4.75 -7.24 -11.79
CA LYS A 23 -3.63 -7.20 -10.84
C LYS A 23 -3.65 -5.92 -10.00
N LEU A 24 -3.68 -6.10 -8.67
CA LEU A 24 -3.62 -4.99 -7.71
C LEU A 24 -2.20 -4.41 -7.53
N ARG A 25 -1.13 -5.14 -7.90
CA ARG A 25 0.28 -4.69 -7.89
C ARG A 25 1.16 -5.42 -8.93
N ASN A 26 2.22 -4.76 -9.39
CA ASN A 26 3.13 -5.13 -10.48
C ASN A 26 2.41 -5.29 -11.82
N PHE A 27 2.17 -4.15 -12.48
CA PHE A 27 1.76 -4.06 -13.88
C PHE A 27 2.89 -4.66 -14.71
N GLY A 28 2.82 -5.98 -14.94
CA GLY A 28 3.81 -6.71 -15.71
C GLY A 28 3.76 -6.25 -17.16
N THR A 29 4.45 -5.16 -17.47
CA THR A 29 4.71 -4.76 -18.85
C THR A 29 5.66 -5.78 -19.47
N ALA A 30 5.61 -5.92 -20.79
CA ALA A 30 6.47 -6.86 -21.51
C ALA A 30 7.98 -6.54 -21.39
N PHE A 31 8.33 -5.42 -20.74
CA PHE A 31 9.69 -4.91 -20.63
C PHE A 31 9.95 -4.39 -19.21
N ASP A 32 10.93 -4.98 -18.50
CA ASP A 32 11.26 -4.61 -17.11
C ASP A 32 11.49 -3.10 -16.92
N PHE A 33 12.07 -2.42 -17.91
CA PHE A 33 12.35 -0.98 -17.81
C PHE A 33 11.08 -0.12 -17.79
N LEU A 34 9.91 -0.67 -18.16
CA LEU A 34 8.62 0.02 -18.15
C LEU A 34 7.78 -0.30 -16.91
N GLU A 35 8.34 -0.92 -15.87
CA GLU A 35 7.59 -1.25 -14.65
C GLU A 35 6.97 -0.02 -13.97
N THR A 36 7.64 1.14 -14.07
CA THR A 36 7.17 2.41 -13.48
C THR A 36 6.46 3.32 -14.48
N TRP A 37 6.30 2.87 -15.73
CA TRP A 37 5.64 3.66 -16.76
C TRP A 37 4.12 3.58 -16.62
N VAL A 38 3.45 4.72 -16.75
CA VAL A 38 1.99 4.85 -16.74
C VAL A 38 1.60 5.61 -18.01
N PRO A 39 0.58 5.15 -18.76
CA PRO A 39 0.13 5.85 -19.95
C PRO A 39 -0.54 7.19 -19.59
N ASP A 40 -0.34 8.18 -20.46
CA ASP A 40 -0.92 9.51 -20.34
C ASP A 40 -1.93 9.73 -21.48
N GLU A 41 -3.01 10.48 -21.22
CA GLU A 41 -4.00 10.84 -22.24
C GLU A 41 -3.35 11.63 -23.40
N ASN A 42 -2.31 12.41 -23.10
CA ASN A 42 -1.47 13.04 -24.09
C ASN A 42 -0.40 12.05 -24.59
N LEU A 43 -0.53 11.63 -25.85
CA LEU A 43 0.41 10.72 -26.51
C LEU A 43 1.88 11.16 -26.42
N GLU A 44 2.18 12.46 -26.51
CA GLU A 44 3.57 12.91 -26.39
C GLU A 44 4.14 12.67 -24.99
N GLN A 45 3.37 12.97 -23.94
CA GLN A 45 3.79 12.72 -22.56
C GLN A 45 3.93 11.23 -22.28
N SER A 46 2.99 10.43 -22.79
CA SER A 46 3.07 8.97 -22.63
C SER A 46 4.33 8.40 -23.29
N LEU A 47 4.74 8.90 -24.46
CA LEU A 47 5.99 8.50 -25.12
C LEU A 47 7.24 9.04 -24.42
N LEU A 48 7.19 10.26 -23.86
CA LEU A 48 8.30 10.80 -23.07
C LEU A 48 8.55 9.98 -21.81
N GLY A 49 7.50 9.47 -21.15
CA GLY A 49 7.65 8.54 -20.03
C GLY A 49 8.39 7.25 -20.43
N ILE A 50 8.16 6.73 -21.64
CA ILE A 50 8.93 5.58 -22.17
C ILE A 50 10.41 5.95 -22.38
N PHE A 51 10.69 7.16 -22.86
CA PHE A 51 12.06 7.64 -23.09
C PHE A 51 12.83 7.88 -21.80
N GLU A 52 12.18 8.48 -20.81
CA GLU A 52 12.70 8.68 -19.47
C GLU A 52 13.02 7.33 -18.82
N ALA A 53 12.08 6.38 -18.86
CA ALA A 53 12.29 5.03 -18.38
C ALA A 53 13.50 4.36 -19.06
N ALA A 54 13.60 4.46 -20.38
CA ALA A 54 14.75 3.93 -21.14
C ALA A 54 16.09 4.55 -20.70
N GLN A 55 16.11 5.85 -20.41
CA GLN A 55 17.31 6.54 -19.91
C GLN A 55 17.64 6.13 -18.48
N LEU A 56 16.65 6.07 -17.59
CA LEU A 56 16.81 5.70 -16.19
C LEU A 56 17.41 4.29 -16.04
N TYR A 57 16.91 3.35 -16.84
CA TYR A 57 17.42 1.98 -16.91
C TYR A 57 18.69 1.83 -17.77
N LYS A 58 19.21 2.94 -18.33
CA LYS A 58 20.44 2.99 -19.11
C LYS A 58 20.45 1.98 -20.26
N LEU A 59 19.33 1.89 -20.97
CA LEU A 59 19.21 1.01 -22.11
C LEU A 59 20.26 1.37 -23.17
N LYS A 60 21.05 0.37 -23.57
CA LYS A 60 22.05 0.52 -24.62
C LYS A 60 21.45 0.29 -26.01
N GLN A 61 20.34 -0.45 -26.05
CA GLN A 61 19.56 -0.74 -27.24
C GLN A 61 18.75 0.50 -27.66
N GLY A 62 18.52 0.64 -28.97
CA GLY A 62 17.53 1.60 -29.45
C GLY A 62 16.11 1.10 -29.19
N LEU A 63 15.15 2.00 -29.10
CA LEU A 63 13.73 1.67 -29.10
C LEU A 63 13.11 1.94 -30.46
N ARG A 64 12.23 1.03 -30.89
CA ARG A 64 11.40 1.18 -32.08
C ARG A 64 9.93 1.02 -31.68
N ILE A 65 9.23 2.15 -31.52
CA ILE A 65 7.85 2.20 -31.06
C ILE A 65 6.92 2.37 -32.27
N ARG A 66 6.09 1.37 -32.54
CA ARG A 66 5.07 1.42 -33.60
C ARG A 66 3.78 2.02 -33.05
N LEU A 67 3.25 3.00 -33.78
CA LEU A 67 1.97 3.64 -33.50
C LEU A 67 0.95 3.26 -34.58
N SER A 68 -0.26 2.89 -34.17
CA SER A 68 -1.40 2.71 -35.06
C SER A 68 -1.75 3.99 -35.81
N ARG A 69 -2.60 3.86 -36.83
CA ARG A 69 -3.13 4.98 -37.61
C ARG A 69 -3.75 6.08 -36.75
N ASN A 70 -4.44 5.74 -35.66
CA ASN A 70 -5.13 6.72 -34.82
C ASN A 70 -4.13 7.56 -34.03
N ASN A 71 -3.21 6.91 -33.31
CA ASN A 71 -2.17 7.60 -32.55
C ASN A 71 -1.17 8.34 -33.45
N SER A 72 -0.90 7.80 -34.65
CA SER A 72 -0.07 8.46 -35.65
C SER A 72 -0.59 9.84 -36.07
N ARG A 73 -1.92 10.04 -36.10
CA ARG A 73 -2.55 11.33 -36.42
C ARG A 73 -2.47 12.33 -35.27
N LEU A 74 -2.48 11.84 -34.03
CA LEU A 74 -2.42 12.67 -32.84
C LEU A 74 -1.01 13.17 -32.54
N LEU A 75 0.01 12.43 -32.99
CA LEU A 75 1.40 12.73 -32.68
C LEU A 75 1.89 14.06 -33.28
N LYS A 76 2.22 15.02 -32.41
CA LYS A 76 2.90 16.27 -32.73
C LYS A 76 4.41 16.08 -32.76
N GLU A 77 4.92 15.60 -33.90
CA GLU A 77 6.33 15.21 -34.06
C GLU A 77 7.36 16.28 -33.68
N VAL A 78 7.11 17.54 -34.05
CA VAL A 78 8.02 18.65 -33.74
C VAL A 78 8.15 18.83 -32.23
N LYS A 79 7.03 18.73 -31.51
CA LYS A 79 6.96 18.86 -30.06
C LYS A 79 7.67 17.66 -29.39
N LEU A 80 7.34 16.44 -29.81
CA LEU A 80 7.98 15.23 -29.29
C LEU A 80 9.50 15.28 -29.47
N LYS A 81 9.99 15.58 -30.68
CA LYS A 81 11.44 15.67 -30.98
C LYS A 81 12.13 16.75 -30.15
N ALA A 82 11.46 17.86 -29.85
CA ALA A 82 12.02 18.92 -29.02
C ALA A 82 12.17 18.47 -27.56
N GLN A 83 11.14 17.85 -26.99
CA GLN A 83 11.13 17.36 -25.60
C GLN A 83 12.05 16.14 -25.41
N ALA A 84 12.09 15.23 -26.37
CA ALA A 84 12.91 14.01 -26.28
C ALA A 84 14.42 14.28 -26.17
N LYS A 85 14.90 15.47 -26.55
CA LYS A 85 16.32 15.88 -26.44
C LYS A 85 16.87 15.81 -25.02
N GLU A 86 15.99 15.92 -24.02
CA GLU A 86 16.36 15.78 -22.61
C GLU A 86 16.86 14.37 -22.30
N PHE A 87 16.21 13.36 -22.88
CA PHE A 87 16.46 11.95 -22.61
C PHE A 87 17.36 11.28 -23.66
N GLY A 88 17.35 11.76 -24.91
CA GLY A 88 18.00 11.09 -26.03
C GLY A 88 17.75 11.72 -27.39
N GLU A 89 17.95 10.93 -28.44
CA GLU A 89 17.63 11.31 -29.81
C GLU A 89 16.39 10.55 -30.28
N ALA A 90 15.31 11.28 -30.61
CA ALA A 90 14.10 10.72 -31.19
C ALA A 90 14.00 11.07 -32.68
N ARG A 91 13.63 10.09 -33.50
CA ARG A 91 13.29 10.25 -34.91
C ARG A 91 11.94 9.60 -35.17
N VAL A 92 11.18 10.17 -36.09
CA VAL A 92 9.87 9.65 -36.47
C VAL A 92 9.94 9.32 -37.96
N GLU A 93 9.63 8.08 -38.28
CA GLU A 93 9.54 7.55 -39.64
C GLU A 93 8.08 7.26 -39.97
N VAL A 94 7.65 7.65 -41.17
CA VAL A 94 6.29 7.38 -41.65
C VAL A 94 6.33 6.13 -42.52
N GLN A 95 5.57 5.11 -42.14
CA GLN A 95 5.41 3.88 -42.91
C GLN A 95 3.93 3.71 -43.28
N GLY A 96 3.57 4.21 -44.47
CA GLY A 96 2.17 4.23 -44.93
C GLY A 96 1.29 5.12 -44.05
N LEU A 97 0.35 4.52 -43.32
CA LEU A 97 -0.56 5.22 -42.40
C LEU A 97 -0.12 5.15 -40.93
N GLU A 98 0.99 4.46 -40.66
CA GLU A 98 1.56 4.29 -39.33
C GLU A 98 2.82 5.16 -39.18
N LYS A 99 3.13 5.51 -37.94
CA LYS A 99 4.38 6.18 -37.57
C LYS A 99 5.18 5.26 -36.67
N ILE A 100 6.48 5.21 -36.94
CA ILE A 100 7.46 4.51 -36.12
C ILE A 100 8.36 5.54 -35.46
N VAL A 101 8.38 5.53 -34.14
CA VAL A 101 9.24 6.39 -33.34
C VAL A 101 10.48 5.60 -32.96
N HIS A 102 11.62 6.04 -33.48
CA HIS A 102 12.93 5.53 -33.15
C HIS A 102 13.52 6.39 -32.04
N PHE A 103 13.97 5.79 -30.94
CA PHE A 103 14.59 6.52 -29.84
C PHE A 103 15.90 5.86 -29.43
N LYS A 104 16.91 6.69 -29.15
CA LYS A 104 18.17 6.25 -28.57
C LYS A 104 18.48 7.11 -27.35
N ALA A 105 18.56 6.49 -26.17
CA ALA A 105 18.90 7.18 -24.94
C ALA A 105 20.28 7.84 -25.03
N ARG A 106 20.42 9.02 -24.43
CA ARG A 106 21.69 9.75 -24.38
C ARG A 106 22.63 9.05 -23.41
N GLU A 107 23.80 8.65 -23.89
CA GLU A 107 24.88 8.24 -22.99
C GLU A 107 25.38 9.48 -22.21
N GLU A 108 25.24 9.45 -20.88
CA GLU A 108 25.83 10.48 -20.04
C GLU A 108 27.36 10.47 -20.19
N LYS A 109 27.91 11.48 -20.85
CA LYS A 109 29.35 11.75 -20.80
C LYS A 109 29.67 12.26 -19.40
N ARG A 110 30.24 11.39 -18.55
CA ARG A 110 30.80 11.77 -17.25
C ARG A 110 31.75 12.97 -17.43
N LYS A 111 31.40 14.12 -16.86
CA LYS A 111 32.41 15.10 -16.44
C LYS A 111 33.08 14.50 -15.21
N SER A 112 34.33 14.07 -15.36
CA SER A 112 35.15 13.57 -14.27
C SER A 112 35.42 14.70 -13.26
N ALA A 113 34.75 14.66 -12.11
CA ALA A 113 35.24 15.27 -10.88
C ALA A 113 36.17 14.27 -10.15
N PRO A 114 37.09 14.73 -9.28
CA PRO A 114 38.11 13.88 -8.69
C PRO A 114 37.48 12.84 -7.76
N SER A 115 38.06 11.65 -7.83
CA SER A 115 37.69 10.44 -7.13
C SER A 115 37.99 10.54 -5.64
N ASP A 116 36.94 10.62 -4.84
CA ASP A 116 36.88 9.88 -3.57
C ASP A 116 35.78 8.83 -3.68
N ALA A 117 36.10 7.63 -3.19
CA ALA A 117 35.51 6.36 -3.57
C ALA A 117 34.00 6.29 -3.32
N VAL A 118 33.22 6.36 -4.42
CA VAL A 118 31.86 5.82 -4.45
C VAL A 118 31.92 4.53 -5.27
N GLU A 119 32.04 3.42 -4.56
CA GLU A 119 31.86 2.08 -5.12
C GLU A 119 30.49 1.99 -5.81
N ARG A 120 30.49 1.41 -7.01
CA ARG A 120 29.28 1.14 -7.79
C ARG A 120 28.36 0.23 -6.97
N PRO A 121 27.07 0.54 -6.80
CA PRO A 121 26.14 -0.44 -6.29
C PRO A 121 25.96 -1.50 -7.38
N LYS A 122 26.61 -2.65 -7.19
CA LYS A 122 26.30 -3.89 -7.89
C LYS A 122 24.81 -4.21 -7.66
N GLN A 123 24.24 -4.98 -8.57
CA GLN A 123 22.90 -5.62 -8.56
C GLN A 123 22.33 -6.00 -7.17
N ALA A 124 23.18 -6.20 -6.17
CA ALA A 124 22.86 -6.36 -4.76
C ALA A 124 22.00 -5.25 -4.13
N VAL A 125 21.86 -4.04 -4.69
CA VAL A 125 21.00 -2.98 -4.10
C VAL A 125 19.51 -3.18 -4.43
N MET A 126 19.17 -3.70 -5.61
CA MET A 126 17.78 -4.07 -5.92
C MET A 126 17.37 -5.34 -5.19
N ASP A 127 18.28 -6.32 -5.06
CA ASP A 127 18.05 -7.45 -4.16
C ASP A 127 17.89 -6.98 -2.71
N ARG A 128 18.61 -5.95 -2.25
CA ARG A 128 18.47 -5.39 -0.88
C ARG A 128 17.17 -4.64 -0.59
N LEU A 129 16.46 -4.17 -1.62
CA LEU A 129 15.17 -3.52 -1.45
C LEU A 129 14.02 -4.53 -1.28
N PHE A 130 14.24 -5.79 -1.66
CA PHE A 130 13.24 -6.88 -1.54
C PHE A 130 13.71 -8.09 -0.72
N THR A 131 14.99 -8.18 -0.33
CA THR A 131 15.39 -9.04 0.78
C THR A 131 14.96 -8.37 2.06
N SER A 132 14.09 -9.02 2.84
CA SER A 132 13.85 -8.66 4.23
C SER A 132 15.21 -8.34 4.87
N PRO A 133 15.41 -7.14 5.44
CA PRO A 133 16.71 -6.78 6.02
C PRO A 133 17.11 -7.88 6.99
N GLU A 134 18.38 -8.30 6.96
CA GLU A 134 18.92 -9.14 8.01
C GLU A 134 18.47 -8.53 9.35
N PRO A 135 17.86 -9.30 10.26
CA PRO A 135 17.39 -8.76 11.52
C PRO A 135 18.57 -8.03 12.16
N PRO A 136 18.39 -6.75 12.55
CA PRO A 136 19.52 -5.98 13.00
C PRO A 136 20.16 -6.72 14.18
N LYS A 137 21.49 -6.85 14.16
CA LYS A 137 22.25 -7.46 15.25
C LYS A 137 22.25 -6.48 16.42
N PHE A 138 21.18 -6.48 17.19
CA PHE A 138 21.02 -5.64 18.37
C PHE A 138 21.79 -6.25 19.55
N GLY A 139 22.36 -5.39 20.39
CA GLY A 139 22.94 -5.79 21.67
C GLY A 139 21.92 -6.59 22.49
N SER A 140 22.37 -7.70 23.06
CA SER A 140 21.54 -8.79 23.58
C SER A 140 20.87 -8.51 24.95
N HIS A 141 20.78 -7.26 25.39
CA HIS A 141 20.25 -6.90 26.70
C HIS A 141 19.41 -5.63 26.65
N PHE A 142 18.10 -5.80 26.82
CA PHE A 142 17.20 -4.76 27.26
C PHE A 142 16.91 -5.00 28.76
N PRO A 143 17.15 -4.02 29.64
CA PRO A 143 16.74 -4.14 31.04
C PRO A 143 15.21 -4.16 31.12
N SER A 144 14.67 -4.83 32.15
CA SER A 144 13.24 -4.76 32.49
C SER A 144 12.84 -3.31 32.75
N ARG A 145 11.81 -2.81 32.08
CA ARG A 145 11.35 -1.42 32.19
C ARG A 145 10.01 -1.33 32.93
N ALA A 146 9.82 -0.26 33.68
CA ALA A 146 8.50 0.08 34.20
C ALA A 146 7.61 0.59 33.06
N LEU A 147 6.29 0.39 33.17
CA LEU A 147 5.34 0.86 32.15
C LEU A 147 5.39 2.38 31.96
N SER A 148 5.68 3.12 33.03
CA SER A 148 5.87 4.57 33.03
C SER A 148 7.04 5.04 32.16
N GLU A 149 7.94 4.15 31.75
CA GLU A 149 9.07 4.47 30.88
C GLU A 149 8.69 4.45 29.39
N ALA A 150 7.54 3.88 29.02
CA ALA A 150 7.04 3.98 27.65
C ALA A 150 6.63 5.42 27.33
N HIS A 151 6.71 5.81 26.06
CA HIS A 151 6.20 7.10 25.60
C HIS A 151 4.72 7.28 26.01
N GLY A 152 4.35 8.49 26.45
CA GLY A 152 3.03 8.79 27.03
C GLY A 152 1.85 8.37 26.14
N ALA A 153 2.03 8.46 24.82
CA ALA A 153 1.06 8.03 23.81
C ALA A 153 0.65 6.54 23.94
N TYR A 154 1.45 5.67 24.54
CA TYR A 154 1.16 4.24 24.61
C TYR A 154 0.73 3.77 26.00
N GLN A 155 1.01 4.56 27.04
CA GLN A 155 0.89 4.12 28.44
C GLN A 155 -0.54 3.75 28.84
N LYS A 156 -1.54 4.40 28.24
CA LYS A 156 -2.95 4.10 28.51
C LYS A 156 -3.31 2.70 27.99
N ALA A 157 -3.11 2.48 26.69
CA ALA A 157 -3.43 1.19 26.05
C ALA A 157 -2.64 0.01 26.63
N LEU A 158 -1.38 0.24 27.00
CA LEU A 158 -0.54 -0.77 27.66
C LEU A 158 -1.09 -1.14 29.06
N ARG A 159 -1.53 -0.16 29.85
CA ARG A 159 -2.17 -0.43 31.16
C ARG A 159 -3.44 -1.24 31.01
N ASP A 160 -4.27 -0.89 30.03
CA ASP A 160 -5.53 -1.59 29.76
C ASP A 160 -5.29 -3.06 29.33
N THR A 161 -4.10 -3.37 28.82
CA THR A 161 -3.76 -4.72 28.36
C THR A 161 -3.32 -5.67 29.49
N LEU A 162 -2.72 -5.15 30.57
CA LEU A 162 -2.15 -5.97 31.65
C LEU A 162 -3.17 -6.84 32.41
N GLY A 163 -4.47 -6.56 32.29
CA GLY A 163 -5.51 -7.26 33.03
C GLY A 163 -5.93 -8.63 32.49
N ASP A 164 -5.59 -8.97 31.24
CA ASP A 164 -6.08 -10.20 30.60
C ASP A 164 -5.17 -11.40 30.87
N GLY A 165 -3.85 -11.23 30.68
CA GLY A 165 -2.83 -12.28 30.89
C GLY A 165 -3.10 -13.58 30.12
N SER A 166 -3.97 -13.54 29.12
CA SER A 166 -4.51 -14.73 28.47
C SER A 166 -3.48 -15.40 27.56
N HIS A 167 -2.42 -14.69 27.18
CA HIS A 167 -1.35 -15.21 26.33
C HIS A 167 -0.07 -15.57 27.10
N GLN A 168 -0.05 -15.44 28.43
CA GLN A 168 1.13 -15.76 29.22
C GLN A 168 1.35 -17.28 29.36
N GLY A 169 2.61 -17.71 29.28
CA GLY A 169 3.06 -19.09 29.46
C GLY A 169 3.37 -19.83 28.14
N PRO A 170 3.63 -21.15 28.20
CA PRO A 170 3.92 -21.95 27.02
C PRO A 170 2.66 -22.36 26.26
N LEU A 171 2.85 -22.80 25.00
CA LEU A 171 1.79 -23.49 24.24
C LEU A 171 1.47 -24.87 24.87
N PRO A 172 0.21 -25.34 24.82
CA PRO A 172 -0.18 -26.68 25.27
C PRO A 172 0.65 -27.78 24.58
N GLU A 173 0.88 -28.92 25.20
CA GLU A 173 1.74 -29.98 24.62
C GLU A 173 1.08 -30.68 23.40
N ASN A 174 -0.24 -30.84 23.40
CA ASN A 174 -0.97 -31.70 22.47
C ASN A 174 -1.74 -30.93 21.37
N VAL A 175 -1.12 -29.90 20.78
CA VAL A 175 -1.72 -29.14 19.67
C VAL A 175 -1.06 -29.49 18.33
N GLN A 176 -1.88 -29.72 17.31
CA GLN A 176 -1.41 -29.96 15.95
C GLN A 176 -1.00 -28.66 15.26
N GLY A 177 0.14 -28.66 14.58
CA GLY A 177 0.66 -27.52 13.83
C GLY A 177 2.18 -27.39 13.95
N THR A 178 2.74 -26.41 13.26
CA THR A 178 4.17 -26.08 13.36
C THR A 178 4.38 -25.21 14.60
N ARG A 179 5.22 -25.68 15.54
CA ARG A 179 5.55 -24.96 16.77
C ARG A 179 6.85 -24.18 16.57
N LEU A 180 6.81 -22.88 16.80
CA LEU A 180 7.98 -22.01 16.73
C LEU A 180 8.23 -21.41 18.12
N ILE A 181 9.50 -21.40 18.54
CA ILE A 181 9.90 -20.88 19.86
C ILE A 181 11.09 -19.95 19.66
N THR A 182 10.88 -18.65 19.88
CA THR A 182 11.94 -17.64 19.72
C THR A 182 12.22 -16.94 21.03
N ARG A 183 13.47 -16.50 21.21
CA ARG A 183 13.94 -15.87 22.44
C ARG A 183 14.66 -14.57 22.13
N ASN A 184 14.36 -13.52 22.89
CA ASN A 184 15.03 -12.24 22.81
C ASN A 184 14.97 -11.52 24.16
N SER A 185 16.14 -11.09 24.68
CA SER A 185 16.24 -10.22 25.86
C SER A 185 15.42 -10.68 27.07
N GLY A 186 15.44 -11.99 27.35
CA GLY A 186 14.70 -12.58 28.46
C GLY A 186 13.21 -12.81 28.20
N SER A 187 12.70 -12.41 27.03
CA SER A 187 11.35 -12.75 26.56
C SER A 187 11.40 -13.95 25.59
N VAL A 188 10.31 -14.71 25.58
CA VAL A 188 10.11 -15.91 24.76
C VAL A 188 8.76 -15.75 24.06
N CYS A 189 8.71 -16.05 22.76
CA CYS A 189 7.47 -16.14 22.02
C CYS A 189 7.27 -17.57 21.55
N PHE A 190 6.06 -18.09 21.75
CA PHE A 190 5.62 -19.40 21.29
C PHE A 190 4.50 -19.23 20.28
N LEU A 191 4.69 -19.71 19.05
CA LEU A 191 3.67 -19.64 18.01
C LEU A 191 3.27 -21.04 17.56
N LEU A 192 1.97 -21.25 17.42
CA LEU A 192 1.40 -22.42 16.77
C LEU A 192 0.87 -21.99 15.40
N VAL A 193 1.48 -22.51 14.34
CA VAL A 193 1.11 -22.18 12.96
C VAL A 193 0.35 -23.36 12.34
N ASP A 194 -0.82 -23.08 11.77
CA ASP A 194 -1.63 -24.09 11.10
C ASP A 194 -1.07 -24.44 9.71
N LYS A 195 -1.63 -25.47 9.07
CA LYS A 195 -1.23 -25.94 7.73
C LYS A 195 -1.38 -24.90 6.61
N ARG A 196 -2.08 -23.78 6.85
CA ARG A 196 -2.27 -22.68 5.91
C ARG A 196 -1.28 -21.53 6.17
N GLY A 197 -0.39 -21.69 7.15
CA GLY A 197 0.56 -20.65 7.55
C GLY A 197 -0.04 -19.57 8.45
N LEU A 198 -1.24 -19.80 9.03
CA LEU A 198 -1.88 -18.88 9.96
C LEU A 198 -1.45 -19.15 11.40
N ILE A 199 -1.23 -18.09 12.17
CA ILE A 199 -0.95 -18.18 13.60
C ILE A 199 -2.25 -18.56 14.31
N ALA A 200 -2.39 -19.83 14.67
CA ALA A 200 -3.56 -20.36 15.37
C ALA A 200 -3.55 -19.97 16.85
N GLN A 201 -2.37 -19.90 17.46
CA GLN A 201 -2.17 -19.45 18.84
C GLN A 201 -0.82 -18.75 18.98
N ALA A 202 -0.78 -17.69 19.78
CA ALA A 202 0.43 -16.99 20.18
C ALA A 202 0.51 -16.92 21.71
N LYS A 203 1.66 -17.28 22.27
CA LYS A 203 1.92 -17.18 23.71
C LYS A 203 3.28 -16.55 23.97
N PHE A 204 3.51 -16.09 25.19
CA PHE A 204 4.79 -15.50 25.56
C PHE A 204 5.19 -15.75 27.03
N GLU A 205 6.47 -15.65 27.28
CA GLU A 205 7.05 -15.42 28.61
C GLU A 205 7.88 -14.14 28.55
N SER A 206 7.77 -13.26 29.53
CA SER A 206 8.56 -12.03 29.62
C SER A 206 8.86 -11.66 31.06
N LYS A 207 9.76 -10.70 31.25
CA LYS A 207 10.05 -10.07 32.54
C LYS A 207 9.79 -8.58 32.42
N GLY A 208 9.20 -7.99 33.46
CA GLY A 208 8.85 -6.58 33.48
C GLY A 208 7.40 -6.33 33.05
N GLU A 209 6.81 -5.28 33.62
CA GLU A 209 5.41 -4.91 33.35
C GLU A 209 5.25 -4.41 31.92
N LEU A 210 6.19 -3.59 31.42
CA LEU A 210 6.11 -3.03 30.08
C LEU A 210 6.14 -4.12 29.00
N GLU A 211 7.14 -5.01 29.07
CA GLU A 211 7.27 -6.11 28.12
C GLU A 211 6.07 -7.06 28.18
N THR A 212 5.54 -7.33 29.37
CA THR A 212 4.35 -8.18 29.54
C THR A 212 3.13 -7.56 28.88
N ALA A 213 2.87 -6.27 29.11
CA ALA A 213 1.77 -5.54 28.47
C ALA A 213 1.90 -5.53 26.94
N LEU A 214 3.11 -5.27 26.45
CA LEU A 214 3.40 -5.19 25.02
C LEU A 214 3.25 -6.55 24.33
N MET A 215 3.78 -7.61 24.92
CA MET A 215 3.71 -8.96 24.37
C MET A 215 2.29 -9.54 24.41
N GLU A 216 1.51 -9.23 25.45
CA GLU A 216 0.08 -9.57 25.51
C GLU A 216 -0.69 -8.89 24.38
N ALA A 217 -0.48 -7.58 24.18
CA ALA A 217 -1.11 -6.83 23.08
C ALA A 217 -0.71 -7.40 21.71
N PHE A 218 0.57 -7.76 21.55
CA PHE A 218 1.10 -8.30 20.30
C PHE A 218 0.57 -9.71 20.01
N CYS A 219 0.54 -10.62 20.98
CA CYS A 219 0.03 -11.97 20.80
C CYS A 219 -1.45 -11.94 20.36
N ARG A 220 -2.28 -11.13 21.04
CA ARG A 220 -3.67 -10.93 20.67
C ARG A 220 -3.84 -10.39 19.24
N LEU A 221 -2.92 -9.53 18.81
CA LEU A 221 -2.98 -8.91 17.48
C LEU A 221 -2.62 -9.88 16.35
N ILE A 222 -1.64 -10.75 16.57
CA ILE A 222 -1.09 -11.60 15.50
C ILE A 222 -1.83 -12.94 15.35
N GLU A 223 -2.62 -13.35 16.34
CA GLU A 223 -3.49 -14.53 16.18
C GLU A 223 -4.46 -14.32 15.00
N GLY A 224 -4.55 -15.35 14.15
CA GLY A 224 -5.31 -15.33 12.91
C GLY A 224 -4.55 -14.79 11.70
N LEU A 225 -3.49 -14.01 11.88
CA LEU A 225 -2.66 -13.52 10.76
C LEU A 225 -1.80 -14.64 10.17
N SER A 226 -1.39 -14.48 8.91
CA SER A 226 -0.29 -15.31 8.38
C SER A 226 1.01 -14.97 9.11
N LEU A 227 1.90 -15.94 9.26
CA LEU A 227 3.19 -15.68 9.91
C LEU A 227 4.01 -14.61 9.17
N GLN A 228 3.90 -14.56 7.84
CA GLN A 228 4.52 -13.52 7.02
C GLN A 228 3.94 -12.14 7.32
N GLU A 229 2.60 -12.00 7.38
CA GLU A 229 1.94 -10.74 7.71
C GLU A 229 2.32 -10.25 9.12
N ALA A 230 2.34 -11.17 10.09
CA ALA A 230 2.76 -10.84 11.45
C ALA A 230 4.23 -10.36 11.48
N SER A 231 5.11 -10.95 10.68
CA SER A 231 6.52 -10.55 10.57
C SER A 231 6.71 -9.19 9.89
N ASP A 232 6.00 -8.96 8.78
CA ASP A 232 6.19 -7.77 7.94
C ASP A 232 5.46 -6.55 8.51
N HIS A 233 4.26 -6.74 9.07
CA HIS A 233 3.35 -5.67 9.46
C HIS A 233 2.84 -5.75 10.90
N GLY A 234 3.04 -6.86 11.61
CA GLY A 234 2.47 -7.05 12.96
C GLY A 234 2.88 -5.96 13.95
N VAL A 235 4.16 -5.57 13.98
CA VAL A 235 4.65 -4.53 14.91
C VAL A 235 4.19 -3.13 14.51
N LEU A 236 4.05 -2.88 13.21
CA LEU A 236 3.47 -1.62 12.70
C LEU A 236 2.00 -1.49 13.11
N ARG A 237 1.23 -2.57 12.94
CA ARG A 237 -0.17 -2.64 13.38
C ARG A 237 -0.28 -2.49 14.90
N LEU A 238 0.64 -3.09 15.66
CA LEU A 238 0.69 -2.98 17.12
C LEU A 238 0.90 -1.54 17.56
N GLU A 239 1.90 -0.88 16.97
CA GLU A 239 2.23 0.50 17.28
C GLU A 239 1.03 1.42 16.99
N TYR A 240 0.42 1.30 15.81
CA TYR A 240 -0.77 2.07 15.45
C TYR A 240 -1.93 1.82 16.42
N LYS A 241 -2.15 0.57 16.84
CA LYS A 241 -3.24 0.19 17.76
C LYS A 241 -3.03 0.71 19.19
N LEU A 242 -1.78 0.79 19.66
CA LEU A 242 -1.47 1.26 21.01
C LEU A 242 -1.40 2.79 21.11
N ARG A 243 -1.22 3.48 19.99
CA ARG A 243 -1.01 4.93 19.97
C ARG A 243 -2.30 5.68 20.31
N ASP A 244 -2.22 6.51 21.33
CA ASP A 244 -3.22 7.55 21.60
C ASP A 244 -3.09 8.66 20.54
N PRO A 245 -4.11 8.89 19.69
CA PRO A 245 -4.03 9.88 18.62
C PRO A 245 -3.95 11.33 19.15
N GLU A 246 -4.35 11.59 20.39
CA GLU A 246 -4.35 12.92 20.99
C GLU A 246 -2.96 13.32 21.53
N ILE A 247 -2.05 12.36 21.67
CA ILE A 247 -0.72 12.58 22.24
C ILE A 247 0.32 12.57 21.11
N PRO A 248 0.92 13.73 20.75
CA PRO A 248 1.92 13.79 19.69
C PRO A 248 3.20 13.05 20.10
N LEU A 249 3.78 12.29 19.16
CA LEU A 249 5.05 11.57 19.36
C LEU A 249 6.29 12.48 19.27
N GLY A 250 6.15 13.67 18.70
CA GLY A 250 7.27 14.60 18.50
C GLY A 250 8.34 14.11 17.52
N ILE A 251 8.03 13.14 16.65
CA ILE A 251 8.97 12.56 15.70
C ILE A 251 8.77 13.22 14.32
N PRO A 252 9.83 13.79 13.72
CA PRO A 252 9.75 14.33 12.38
C PRO A 252 9.72 13.20 11.33
N GLY A 253 8.87 13.33 10.31
CA GLY A 253 8.81 12.42 9.17
C GLY A 253 7.93 11.19 9.38
N ILE A 254 8.30 10.07 8.74
CA ILE A 254 7.53 8.82 8.81
C ILE A 254 7.77 8.17 10.17
N VAL A 255 6.68 7.90 10.89
CA VAL A 255 6.74 7.15 12.15
C VAL A 255 6.91 5.67 11.84
N THR A 256 7.92 5.05 12.46
CA THR A 256 8.13 3.59 12.46
C THR A 256 8.12 3.10 13.90
N PRO A 257 7.77 1.84 14.18
CA PRO A 257 7.74 1.36 15.57
C PRO A 257 9.06 1.57 16.31
N GLU A 258 10.20 1.41 15.64
CA GLU A 258 11.51 1.52 16.27
C GLU A 258 11.94 2.96 16.56
N ASN A 259 11.45 3.92 15.78
CA ASN A 259 11.67 5.34 16.05
C ASN A 259 10.65 5.90 17.04
N SER A 260 9.48 5.25 17.16
CA SER A 260 8.39 5.69 18.00
C SER A 260 8.59 5.36 19.48
N ASP A 261 9.05 4.15 19.78
CA ASP A 261 9.56 3.76 21.10
C ASP A 261 10.45 2.51 20.99
N PRO A 262 11.63 2.46 21.65
CA PRO A 262 12.49 1.27 21.65
C PRO A 262 11.82 -0.04 22.10
N MET A 263 10.72 0.02 22.86
CA MET A 263 10.00 -1.17 23.34
C MET A 263 9.55 -2.10 22.19
N PHE A 264 9.22 -1.54 21.01
CA PHE A 264 8.74 -2.32 19.86
C PHE A 264 9.79 -3.25 19.25
N ARG A 265 11.07 -3.11 19.61
CA ARG A 265 12.16 -3.97 19.12
C ARG A 265 12.00 -5.42 19.56
N VAL A 266 11.44 -5.65 20.76
CA VAL A 266 11.27 -7.01 21.32
C VAL A 266 10.30 -7.85 20.48
N PRO A 267 9.02 -7.45 20.30
CA PRO A 267 8.08 -8.23 19.47
C PRO A 267 8.59 -8.36 18.03
N GLN A 268 9.23 -7.32 17.49
CA GLN A 268 9.80 -7.36 16.14
C GLN A 268 10.89 -8.41 15.96
N ALA A 269 11.84 -8.46 16.89
CA ALA A 269 12.91 -9.43 16.83
C ALA A 269 12.38 -10.87 16.98
N LEU A 270 11.41 -11.08 17.87
CA LEU A 270 10.81 -12.39 18.12
C LEU A 270 10.04 -12.91 16.90
N ILE A 271 9.19 -12.09 16.27
CA ILE A 271 8.38 -12.52 15.12
C ILE A 271 9.22 -12.73 13.87
N ARG A 272 10.24 -11.88 13.63
CA ARG A 272 11.17 -12.05 12.51
C ARG A 272 12.01 -13.31 12.67
N ALA A 273 12.45 -13.62 13.89
CA ALA A 273 13.15 -14.86 14.18
C ALA A 273 12.24 -16.08 13.92
N ALA A 274 10.95 -16.00 14.30
CA ALA A 274 10.00 -17.09 14.09
C ALA A 274 9.75 -17.32 12.59
N TYR A 275 9.56 -16.23 11.84
CA TYR A 275 9.36 -16.31 10.40
C TYR A 275 10.61 -16.82 9.67
N ALA A 276 11.81 -16.39 10.09
CA ALA A 276 13.06 -16.89 9.52
C ALA A 276 13.26 -18.40 9.78
N GLU A 277 12.83 -18.91 10.93
CA GLU A 277 12.83 -20.35 11.22
C GLU A 277 11.80 -21.08 10.34
N TYR A 278 10.58 -20.59 10.28
CA TYR A 278 9.50 -21.17 9.48
C TYR A 278 9.83 -21.26 7.99
N LYS A 279 10.48 -20.24 7.44
CA LYS A 279 10.86 -20.16 6.02
C LYS A 279 11.89 -21.22 5.60
N LYS A 280 12.60 -21.87 6.53
CA LYS A 280 13.55 -22.94 6.19
C LYS A 280 12.85 -24.13 5.52
N ASP A 281 11.62 -24.39 5.92
CA ASP A 281 10.83 -25.54 5.47
C ASP A 281 9.64 -25.13 4.58
N HIS A 282 9.45 -23.84 4.30
CA HIS A 282 8.31 -23.30 3.56
C HIS A 282 8.74 -22.25 2.54
N GLU A 283 8.24 -22.36 1.30
CA GLU A 283 8.51 -21.35 0.26
C GLU A 283 7.91 -19.99 0.63
N SER A 284 8.70 -18.93 0.49
CA SER A 284 8.21 -17.57 0.65
C SER A 284 7.48 -17.10 -0.60
N GLY A 285 6.20 -16.80 -0.48
CA GLY A 285 5.40 -16.12 -1.51
C GLY A 285 5.35 -14.60 -1.29
N ARG A 286 4.68 -13.90 -2.22
CA ARG A 286 4.24 -12.53 -1.98
C ARG A 286 3.14 -12.55 -0.92
N ASN A 287 3.15 -11.57 -0.03
CA ASN A 287 2.12 -11.42 0.98
C ASN A 287 0.85 -10.83 0.35
N TYR A 288 -0.20 -11.64 0.23
CA TYR A 288 -1.53 -11.24 -0.26
C TYR A 288 -2.56 -11.14 0.87
N TRP A 289 -2.11 -10.95 2.11
CA TRP A 289 -3.02 -10.85 3.24
C TRP A 289 -3.98 -9.67 3.07
N THR A 290 -5.26 -9.96 3.22
CA THR A 290 -6.35 -8.98 3.30
C THR A 290 -7.20 -9.37 4.50
N ASP A 291 -7.58 -8.38 5.32
CA ASP A 291 -8.44 -8.67 6.47
C ASP A 291 -9.81 -9.13 5.93
N LYS A 292 -10.37 -10.16 6.55
CA LYS A 292 -11.67 -10.68 6.15
C LYS A 292 -12.76 -9.78 6.71
N ILE A 293 -13.81 -9.56 5.93
CA ILE A 293 -15.05 -8.96 6.42
C ILE A 293 -15.57 -9.80 7.59
N SER A 294 -15.92 -9.14 8.69
CA SER A 294 -16.44 -9.80 9.89
C SER A 294 -17.74 -10.55 9.61
N ARG A 295 -17.98 -11.64 10.35
CA ARG A 295 -19.23 -12.42 10.20
C ARG A 295 -20.43 -11.61 10.69
N GLU A 296 -20.20 -10.80 11.70
CA GLU A 296 -21.15 -9.86 12.28
C GLU A 296 -21.64 -8.91 11.18
N TRP A 297 -20.73 -8.26 10.43
CA TRP A 297 -21.09 -7.38 9.32
C TRP A 297 -21.79 -8.13 8.16
N LEU A 298 -21.30 -9.31 7.81
CA LEU A 298 -21.91 -10.14 6.77
C LEU A 298 -23.30 -10.65 7.14
N SER A 299 -23.62 -10.77 8.43
CA SER A 299 -24.92 -11.22 8.91
C SER A 299 -26.02 -10.15 8.82
N LEU A 300 -25.65 -8.88 8.71
CA LEU A 300 -26.58 -7.77 8.55
C LEU A 300 -27.21 -7.76 7.16
N SER A 301 -28.47 -7.37 7.06
CA SER A 301 -29.09 -6.99 5.78
C SER A 301 -28.54 -5.66 5.27
N ASP A 302 -28.71 -5.37 3.98
CA ASP A 302 -28.27 -4.10 3.39
C ASP A 302 -28.93 -2.88 4.04
N ALA A 303 -30.19 -3.02 4.46
CA ALA A 303 -30.89 -1.97 5.19
C ALA A 303 -30.26 -1.68 6.56
N GLU A 304 -29.90 -2.73 7.30
CA GLU A 304 -29.25 -2.60 8.61
C GLU A 304 -27.84 -2.02 8.48
N ARG A 305 -27.05 -2.44 7.48
CA ARG A 305 -25.73 -1.86 7.21
C ARG A 305 -25.83 -0.36 6.89
N LEU A 306 -26.78 0.02 6.03
CA LEU A 306 -27.00 1.43 5.70
C LEU A 306 -27.43 2.25 6.91
N ASP A 307 -28.25 1.69 7.81
CA ASP A 307 -28.66 2.35 9.04
C ASP A 307 -27.48 2.56 10.01
N GLN A 308 -26.63 1.54 10.18
CA GLN A 308 -25.40 1.66 10.96
C GLN A 308 -24.43 2.68 10.37
N LEU A 309 -24.24 2.67 9.04
CA LEU A 309 -23.41 3.64 8.34
C LEU A 309 -23.91 5.07 8.52
N ARG A 310 -25.22 5.31 8.41
CA ARG A 310 -25.83 6.63 8.62
C ARG A 310 -25.65 7.09 10.07
N THR A 311 -25.88 6.20 11.03
CA THR A 311 -25.70 6.49 12.46
C THR A 311 -24.25 6.87 12.76
N ALA A 312 -23.28 6.05 12.32
CA ALA A 312 -21.86 6.34 12.52
C ALA A 312 -21.42 7.63 11.80
N THR A 313 -21.91 7.88 10.59
CA THR A 313 -21.61 9.10 9.83
C THR A 313 -22.12 10.35 10.54
N SER A 314 -23.32 10.30 11.12
CA SER A 314 -23.90 11.40 11.90
C SER A 314 -23.10 11.68 13.18
N GLN A 315 -22.63 10.63 13.86
CA GLN A 315 -21.74 10.74 15.02
C GLN A 315 -20.39 11.37 14.62
N PHE A 316 -19.79 10.92 13.52
CA PHE A 316 -18.57 11.51 12.96
C PHE A 316 -18.74 12.99 12.66
N CYS A 317 -19.84 13.39 12.00
CA CYS A 317 -20.13 14.80 11.73
C CYS A 317 -20.15 15.62 13.03
N THR A 318 -20.80 15.10 14.07
CA THR A 318 -20.85 15.78 15.38
C THR A 318 -19.46 15.94 15.99
N LEU A 319 -18.60 14.92 15.92
CA LEU A 319 -17.22 14.95 16.42
C LEU A 319 -16.35 15.97 15.67
N GLU A 320 -16.58 16.13 14.37
CA GLU A 320 -15.87 17.10 13.52
C GLU A 320 -16.47 18.51 13.56
N GLY A 321 -17.50 18.73 14.40
CA GLY A 321 -18.19 20.03 14.50
C GLY A 321 -19.02 20.39 13.26
N LEU A 322 -19.43 19.40 12.46
CA LEU A 322 -20.29 19.54 11.30
C LEU A 322 -21.77 19.30 11.67
N ALA A 323 -22.68 19.75 10.82
CA ALA A 323 -24.10 19.40 10.96
C ALA A 323 -24.27 17.86 10.81
N PRO A 324 -25.15 17.21 11.59
CA PRO A 324 -25.33 15.75 11.58
C PRO A 324 -25.68 15.14 10.20
N ASP A 325 -26.21 15.96 9.29
CA ASP A 325 -26.64 15.62 7.94
C ASP A 325 -25.71 16.20 6.85
N ALA A 326 -24.57 16.79 7.24
CA ALA A 326 -23.59 17.37 6.31
C ALA A 326 -22.98 16.33 5.35
N LEU A 327 -23.01 15.05 5.74
CA LEU A 327 -22.55 13.92 4.96
C LEU A 327 -23.69 12.93 4.74
N ARG A 328 -23.97 12.60 3.47
CA ARG A 328 -25.05 11.68 3.12
C ARG A 328 -24.50 10.41 2.51
N ILE A 329 -24.82 9.26 3.10
CA ILE A 329 -24.59 7.96 2.49
C ILE A 329 -25.57 7.77 1.33
N ALA A 330 -25.06 7.80 0.10
CA ALA A 330 -25.85 7.63 -1.11
C ALA A 330 -26.19 6.16 -1.34
N SER A 331 -25.20 5.28 -1.24
CA SER A 331 -25.36 3.84 -1.45
C SER A 331 -24.18 3.05 -0.88
N MET A 332 -24.32 1.72 -0.91
CA MET A 332 -23.24 0.78 -0.63
C MET A 332 -23.09 -0.19 -1.81
N GLN A 333 -21.86 -0.51 -2.19
CA GLN A 333 -21.53 -1.49 -3.21
C GLN A 333 -20.65 -2.59 -2.59
N HIS A 334 -20.84 -3.84 -3.02
CA HIS A 334 -19.95 -4.97 -2.66
C HIS A 334 -19.63 -5.08 -1.17
N GLU A 335 -20.65 -4.96 -0.32
CA GLU A 335 -20.61 -5.13 1.15
C GLU A 335 -19.67 -4.17 1.93
N THR A 336 -18.74 -3.49 1.27
CA THR A 336 -17.67 -2.70 1.91
C THR A 336 -17.48 -1.30 1.30
N ARG A 337 -17.95 -1.03 0.09
CA ARG A 337 -17.75 0.28 -0.56
C ARG A 337 -18.91 1.21 -0.26
N VAL A 338 -18.64 2.27 0.47
CA VAL A 338 -19.63 3.27 0.90
C VAL A 338 -19.52 4.48 -0.02
N ILE A 339 -20.60 4.79 -0.73
CA ILE A 339 -20.67 5.96 -1.60
C ILE A 339 -21.26 7.11 -0.80
N VAL A 340 -20.52 8.21 -0.68
CA VAL A 340 -20.90 9.39 0.10
C VAL A 340 -21.09 10.59 -0.82
N GLU A 341 -22.19 11.30 -0.64
CA GLU A 341 -22.39 12.64 -1.18
C GLU A 341 -21.91 13.65 -0.14
N ALA A 342 -20.86 14.38 -0.49
CA ALA A 342 -20.25 15.37 0.38
C ALA A 342 -19.82 16.60 -0.42
N PRO A 343 -19.97 17.82 0.12
CA PRO A 343 -19.27 19.00 -0.40
C PRO A 343 -17.80 19.08 0.06
N LEU A 344 -17.28 18.03 0.71
CA LEU A 344 -16.01 18.07 1.46
C LEU A 344 -14.78 17.76 0.60
N HIS A 345 -13.62 18.24 1.09
CA HIS A 345 -12.30 17.95 0.54
C HIS A 345 -11.82 16.55 0.96
N SER A 346 -10.87 15.98 0.22
CA SER A 346 -10.34 14.62 0.41
C SER A 346 -9.90 14.29 1.85
N GLY A 347 -9.40 15.26 2.61
CA GLY A 347 -8.96 15.05 4.00
C GLY A 347 -10.08 14.63 4.96
N ALA A 348 -11.32 15.13 4.77
CA ALA A 348 -12.45 14.74 5.62
C ALA A 348 -12.98 13.34 5.27
N LEU A 349 -12.90 12.96 3.99
CA LEU A 349 -13.28 11.61 3.53
C LEU A 349 -12.35 10.55 4.12
N LEU A 350 -11.04 10.80 4.15
CA LEU A 350 -10.08 9.87 4.76
C LEU A 350 -10.32 9.70 6.27
N ARG A 351 -10.66 10.78 6.98
CA ARG A 351 -11.02 10.70 8.40
C ARG A 351 -12.33 9.95 8.62
N LEU A 352 -13.34 10.17 7.77
CA LEU A 352 -14.58 9.40 7.80
C LEU A 352 -14.30 7.91 7.56
N GLU A 353 -13.51 7.56 6.53
CA GLU A 353 -13.14 6.17 6.26
C GLU A 353 -12.45 5.53 7.46
N THR A 354 -11.47 6.23 8.04
CA THR A 354 -10.76 5.76 9.24
C THR A 354 -11.73 5.53 10.39
N TYR A 355 -12.65 6.47 10.64
CA TYR A 355 -13.66 6.35 11.69
C TYR A 355 -14.60 5.16 11.46
N LEU A 356 -15.11 4.99 10.24
CA LEU A 356 -16.01 3.88 9.90
C LEU A 356 -15.28 2.52 10.03
N ARG A 357 -14.01 2.44 9.64
CA ARG A 357 -13.19 1.23 9.82
C ARG A 357 -12.98 0.85 11.27
N GLN A 358 -12.84 1.84 12.14
CA GLN A 358 -12.63 1.62 13.57
C GLN A 358 -13.92 1.28 14.33
N THR A 359 -15.06 1.78 13.86
CA THR A 359 -16.34 1.67 14.58
C THR A 359 -17.26 0.56 14.06
N LEU A 360 -17.18 0.23 12.77
CA LEU A 360 -18.10 -0.72 12.12
C LEU A 360 -17.37 -1.93 11.52
N GLU A 361 -16.57 -1.71 10.47
CA GLU A 361 -15.91 -2.80 9.73
C GLU A 361 -14.60 -2.32 9.09
N SER A 362 -13.52 -3.03 9.39
CA SER A 362 -12.15 -2.74 8.98
C SER A 362 -11.92 -2.63 7.48
N GLN A 363 -12.75 -3.31 6.67
CA GLN A 363 -12.64 -3.34 5.20
C GLN A 363 -13.44 -2.24 4.49
N LEU A 364 -14.12 -1.33 5.21
CA LEU A 364 -14.92 -0.28 4.57
C LEU A 364 -14.06 0.69 3.73
N GLU A 365 -14.51 1.03 2.54
CA GLU A 365 -13.89 2.02 1.65
C GLU A 365 -14.86 3.16 1.40
N VAL A 366 -14.44 4.41 1.57
CA VAL A 366 -15.30 5.58 1.33
C VAL A 366 -14.98 6.20 -0.01
N LEU A 367 -16.00 6.24 -0.88
CA LEU A 367 -15.91 6.83 -2.22
C LEU A 367 -16.83 8.04 -2.31
N LEU A 368 -16.39 9.06 -3.04
CA LEU A 368 -17.24 10.22 -3.33
C LEU A 368 -18.19 9.87 -4.49
N ALA A 369 -19.47 10.21 -4.35
CA ALA A 369 -20.42 10.12 -5.45
C ALA A 369 -19.98 11.02 -6.61
N GLU A 370 -19.90 10.46 -7.82
CA GLU A 370 -19.68 11.26 -9.02
C GLU A 370 -20.82 12.27 -9.18
N ARG A 371 -20.48 13.56 -9.30
CA ARG A 371 -21.45 14.59 -9.68
C ARG A 371 -21.84 14.36 -11.13
N GLN A 372 -22.97 13.71 -11.36
CA GLN A 372 -23.62 13.77 -12.66
C GLN A 372 -24.09 15.20 -12.91
N ASP A 373 -23.60 15.82 -13.98
CA ASP A 373 -24.01 17.15 -14.40
C ASP A 373 -25.49 17.10 -14.80
N THR A 374 -26.38 17.53 -13.89
CA THR A 374 -27.83 17.53 -14.12
C THR A 374 -28.29 18.61 -15.10
N ASN A 375 -27.37 19.36 -15.72
CA ASN A 375 -27.68 20.29 -16.79
C ASN A 375 -27.98 19.54 -18.10
N LYS A 376 -29.15 18.89 -18.19
CA LYS A 376 -29.77 18.64 -19.50
C LYS A 376 -29.95 20.00 -20.20
N PRO A 377 -29.37 20.24 -21.40
CA PRO A 377 -29.69 21.44 -22.14
C PRO A 377 -31.20 21.42 -22.41
N ARG A 378 -31.90 22.49 -22.04
CA ARG A 378 -33.26 22.74 -22.49
C ARG A 378 -33.21 22.91 -24.01
N GLU A 379 -33.43 21.83 -24.75
CA GLU A 379 -33.63 21.90 -26.20
C GLU A 379 -34.91 22.71 -26.50
N ASN A 380 -34.69 23.97 -26.85
CA ASN A 380 -35.42 24.76 -27.84
C ASN A 380 -36.92 24.51 -27.99
N ASN A 381 -37.71 25.21 -27.17
CA ASN A 381 -39.11 25.55 -27.45
C ASN A 381 -39.19 26.72 -28.47
N ALA A 382 -38.59 26.53 -29.65
CA ALA A 382 -38.58 27.51 -30.74
C ALA A 382 -39.08 26.92 -32.06
N LYS A 383 -40.15 26.12 -32.03
CA LYS A 383 -40.93 25.72 -33.23
C LYS A 383 -42.40 25.44 -32.87
N ALA A 384 -43.13 26.46 -32.42
CA ALA A 384 -44.59 26.43 -32.34
C ALA A 384 -45.15 27.85 -32.25
N LYS A 385 -44.93 28.68 -33.27
CA LYS A 385 -45.70 29.93 -33.44
C LYS A 385 -45.92 30.40 -34.88
N ASP A 386 -45.51 29.62 -35.87
CA ASP A 386 -45.95 29.78 -37.26
C ASP A 386 -46.84 28.62 -37.63
N LEU A 387 -48.15 28.74 -37.35
CA LEU A 387 -49.28 28.05 -37.97
C LEU A 387 -50.57 28.53 -37.28
N SER A 388 -50.85 29.82 -37.43
CA SER A 388 -52.21 30.37 -37.33
C SER A 388 -52.28 31.59 -38.26
N SER A 389 -52.53 31.31 -39.53
CA SER A 389 -53.08 32.26 -40.50
C SER A 389 -54.44 31.74 -40.92
#